data_AF-A0A535TLI3-F1
#
_entry.id   AF-A0A535TLI3-F1
#
_cell.length_a   1.000
_cell.length_b   1.000
_cell.length_c   1.000
_cell.angle_alpha   90.00
_cell.angle_beta   90.00
_cell.angle_gamma   90.00
#
_symmetry.space_group_name_H-M   'P 1'
#
loop_
_entity.id
_entity.type
_entity.pdbx_description
1 polymer ?
#
loop_
_entity_poly.entity_id
_entity_poly.type
_entity_poly.pdbx_seq_one_letter_code
_entity_poly.pdbx_strand_id
1 'polypeptide(L)'
;DILRAQVEAGTPLGVRVRAYLDRGELAPDSLVIDIIRHRLSDADTLRGFILDGFPRTVRQAQALDALLTELDRPLDAVLYLQVDRQSLLDRLGHRAEIDQRSDDRPEVIAHRIDVFLNQTAPLIDYYRQQSKLRLIDGRQPAEQVAAAIDALVGSLP
;
A
#
# COMPACT_ATOMS: atom_id res chain seq x y z
N ASP A 1 -3.87 -9.98 1.37
CA ASP A 1 -4.35 -8.58 1.41
C ASP A 1 -5.88 -8.56 1.30
N ILE A 2 -6.51 -7.41 1.53
CA ILE A 2 -7.99 -7.30 1.56
C ILE A 2 -8.64 -7.71 0.24
N LEU A 3 -7.98 -7.50 -0.90
CA LEU A 3 -8.49 -7.88 -2.22
C LEU A 3 -8.38 -9.37 -2.44
N ARG A 4 -7.24 -9.99 -2.07
CA ARG A 4 -7.05 -11.45 -2.12
C ARG A 4 -8.02 -12.18 -1.20
N ALA A 5 -8.29 -11.66 -0.01
CA ALA A 5 -9.29 -12.24 0.90
C ALA A 5 -10.70 -12.23 0.26
N GLN A 6 -11.07 -11.17 -0.45
CA GLN A 6 -12.32 -11.10 -1.22
C GLN A 6 -12.34 -12.08 -2.40
N VAL A 7 -11.20 -12.24 -3.09
CA VAL A 7 -11.01 -13.20 -4.19
C VAL A 7 -11.14 -14.64 -3.70
N GLU A 8 -10.51 -14.98 -2.57
CA GLU A 8 -10.57 -16.30 -1.92
C GLU A 8 -11.97 -16.62 -1.39
N ALA A 9 -12.64 -15.63 -0.79
CA ALA A 9 -14.03 -15.75 -0.34
C ALA A 9 -15.05 -15.80 -1.50
N GLY A 10 -14.61 -15.66 -2.76
CA GLY A 10 -15.47 -15.77 -3.93
C GLY A 10 -16.54 -14.67 -4.01
N THR A 11 -16.31 -13.51 -3.38
CA THR A 11 -17.31 -12.44 -3.34
C THR A 11 -17.50 -11.84 -4.75
N PRO A 12 -18.66 -11.22 -5.06
CA PRO A 12 -18.87 -10.54 -6.35
C PRO A 12 -17.77 -9.52 -6.67
N LEU A 13 -17.23 -8.89 -5.63
CA LEU A 13 -16.10 -7.99 -5.67
C LEU A 13 -14.79 -8.71 -6.00
N GLY A 14 -14.49 -9.82 -5.30
CA GLY A 14 -13.31 -10.65 -5.53
C GLY A 14 -13.22 -11.17 -6.97
N VAL A 15 -14.35 -11.57 -7.57
CA VAL A 15 -14.41 -11.99 -8.98
C VAL A 15 -13.96 -10.87 -9.92
N ARG A 16 -14.39 -9.63 -9.68
CA ARG A 16 -14.03 -8.46 -10.52
C ARG A 16 -12.56 -8.07 -10.39
N VAL A 17 -11.97 -8.24 -9.21
CA VAL A 17 -10.59 -7.80 -8.94
C VAL A 17 -9.54 -8.81 -9.38
N ARG A 18 -9.88 -10.11 -9.43
CA ARG A 18 -8.97 -11.20 -9.80
C ARG A 18 -8.18 -10.93 -11.08
N ALA A 19 -8.86 -10.51 -12.13
CA ALA A 19 -8.23 -10.26 -13.44
C ALA A 19 -7.15 -9.17 -13.41
N TYR A 20 -7.28 -8.15 -12.54
CA TYR A 20 -6.27 -7.10 -12.39
C TYR A 20 -5.04 -7.62 -11.65
N LEU A 21 -5.26 -8.39 -10.58
CA LEU A 21 -4.18 -9.00 -9.79
C LEU A 21 -3.32 -9.95 -10.64
N ASP A 22 -3.95 -10.79 -11.45
CA ASP A 22 -3.26 -11.76 -12.32
C ASP A 22 -2.35 -11.08 -13.36
N ARG A 23 -2.66 -9.82 -13.74
CA ARG A 23 -1.86 -9.02 -14.68
C ARG A 23 -0.86 -8.09 -14.01
N GLY A 24 -0.84 -8.02 -12.68
CA GLY A 24 -0.04 -7.04 -11.94
C GLY A 24 -0.56 -5.59 -12.06
N GLU A 25 -1.81 -5.41 -12.48
CA GLU A 25 -2.47 -4.11 -12.58
C GLU A 25 -3.14 -3.70 -11.26
N LEU A 26 -3.46 -2.41 -11.14
CA LEU A 26 -4.27 -1.91 -10.03
C LEU A 26 -5.76 -2.11 -10.33
N ALA A 27 -6.52 -2.52 -9.32
CA ALA A 27 -7.97 -2.48 -9.38
C ALA A 27 -8.47 -1.02 -9.54
N PRO A 28 -9.64 -0.78 -10.16
CA PRO A 28 -10.17 0.57 -10.35
C PRO A 28 -10.33 1.33 -9.03
N ASP A 29 -9.95 2.61 -9.02
CA ASP A 29 -9.95 3.47 -7.82
C ASP A 29 -11.28 3.42 -7.05
N SER A 30 -12.41 3.57 -7.74
CA SER A 30 -13.75 3.60 -7.12
C SER A 30 -14.05 2.33 -6.34
N LEU A 31 -13.64 1.17 -6.89
CA LEU A 31 -13.88 -0.12 -6.27
C LEU A 31 -13.04 -0.28 -5.00
N VAL A 32 -11.78 0.18 -5.01
CA VAL A 32 -10.91 0.09 -3.83
C VAL A 32 -11.38 1.05 -2.74
N ILE A 33 -11.82 2.26 -3.10
CA ILE A 33 -12.34 3.25 -2.15
C ILE A 33 -13.57 2.70 -1.40
N ASP A 34 -14.50 2.05 -2.11
CA ASP A 34 -15.70 1.46 -1.48
C ASP A 34 -15.34 0.38 -0.45
N ILE A 35 -14.32 -0.44 -0.76
CA ILE A 35 -13.81 -1.47 0.16
C ILE A 35 -13.23 -0.84 1.41
N ILE A 36 -12.40 0.19 1.25
CA ILE A 36 -11.76 0.88 2.37
C ILE A 36 -12.82 1.56 3.24
N ARG A 37 -13.84 2.19 2.65
CA ARG A 37 -14.96 2.78 3.38
C ARG A 37 -15.67 1.74 4.25
N HIS A 38 -16.01 0.59 3.70
CA HIS A 38 -16.65 -0.48 4.48
C HIS A 38 -15.71 -0.99 5.59
N ARG A 39 -14.45 -1.25 5.27
CA ARG A 39 -13.47 -1.75 6.25
C ARG A 39 -13.25 -0.79 7.41
N LEU A 40 -13.15 0.52 7.14
CA LEU A 40 -12.98 1.54 8.18
C LEU A 40 -14.23 1.76 9.03
N SER A 41 -15.38 1.19 8.67
CA SER A 41 -16.59 1.21 9.50
C SER A 41 -16.62 0.14 10.59
N ASP A 42 -15.73 -0.86 10.52
CA ASP A 42 -15.67 -1.93 11.51
C ASP A 42 -15.11 -1.44 12.85
N ALA A 43 -15.67 -1.98 13.94
CA ALA A 43 -15.37 -1.55 15.31
C ALA A 43 -13.90 -1.78 15.72
N ASP A 44 -13.22 -2.76 15.14
CA ASP A 44 -11.81 -3.04 15.44
C ASP A 44 -10.88 -1.92 14.97
N THR A 45 -11.30 -1.14 13.98
CA THR A 45 -10.51 -0.01 13.47
C THR A 45 -10.59 1.22 14.38
N LEU A 46 -11.54 1.28 15.33
CA LEU A 46 -11.75 2.47 16.17
C LEU A 46 -10.53 2.86 17.01
N ARG A 47 -9.65 1.89 17.32
CA ARG A 47 -8.40 2.14 18.06
C ARG A 47 -7.23 2.58 17.17
N GLY A 48 -7.45 2.69 15.87
CA GLY A 48 -6.42 2.94 14.87
C GLY A 48 -6.41 1.89 13.78
N PHE A 49 -5.70 2.18 12.69
CA PHE A 49 -5.55 1.28 11.56
C PHE A 49 -4.22 1.52 10.87
N ILE A 50 -3.77 0.51 10.13
CA ILE A 50 -2.65 0.63 9.20
C ILE A 50 -3.19 0.25 7.83
N LEU A 51 -3.07 1.17 6.87
CA LEU A 51 -3.38 0.90 5.47
C LEU A 51 -2.09 0.46 4.78
N ASP A 52 -2.06 -0.79 4.32
CA ASP A 52 -0.95 -1.34 3.54
C ASP A 52 -1.41 -1.55 2.09
N GLY A 53 -0.66 -0.96 1.15
CA GLY A 53 -0.94 -1.04 -0.28
C GLY A 53 -2.08 -0.15 -0.78
N PHE A 54 -2.59 0.78 0.04
CA PHE A 54 -3.53 1.84 -0.34
C PHE A 54 -3.23 3.12 0.47
N PRO A 55 -3.30 4.32 -0.13
CA PRO A 55 -3.57 4.60 -1.54
C PRO A 55 -2.36 4.32 -2.45
N ARG A 56 -2.62 4.12 -3.74
CA ARG A 56 -1.62 3.94 -4.82
C ARG A 56 -1.65 5.01 -5.89
N THR A 57 -2.64 5.89 -5.88
CA THR A 57 -2.75 7.03 -6.81
C THR A 57 -3.14 8.28 -6.04
N VAL A 58 -2.80 9.47 -6.55
CA VAL A 58 -3.21 10.75 -5.95
C VAL A 58 -4.73 10.87 -5.81
N ARG A 59 -5.49 10.34 -6.78
CA ARG A 59 -6.96 10.31 -6.72
C ARG A 59 -7.46 9.46 -5.56
N GLN A 60 -6.85 8.29 -5.33
CA GLN A 60 -7.16 7.46 -4.16
C GLN A 60 -6.81 8.18 -2.84
N ALA A 61 -5.68 8.90 -2.80
CA ALA A 61 -5.28 9.66 -1.62
C ALA A 61 -6.26 10.80 -1.30
N GLN A 62 -6.72 11.54 -2.31
CA GLN A 62 -7.75 12.56 -2.15
C GLN A 62 -9.07 11.97 -1.65
N ALA A 63 -9.48 10.82 -2.20
CA ALA A 63 -10.68 10.13 -1.75
C ALA A 63 -10.55 9.60 -0.32
N LEU A 64 -9.37 9.11 0.07
CA LEU A 64 -9.08 8.71 1.43
C LEU A 64 -9.15 9.90 2.38
N ASP A 65 -8.54 11.04 2.03
CA ASP A 65 -8.58 12.26 2.86
C ASP A 65 -10.03 12.74 3.09
N ALA A 66 -10.88 12.70 2.05
CA ALA A 66 -12.29 13.02 2.16
C ALA A 66 -13.05 12.04 3.07
N LEU A 67 -12.85 10.73 2.86
CA LEU A 67 -13.44 9.69 3.71
C LEU A 67 -13.05 9.83 5.17
N LEU A 68 -11.77 10.06 5.45
CA LEU A 68 -11.25 10.22 6.81
C LEU A 68 -11.79 11.49 7.49
N THR A 69 -12.05 12.53 6.72
CA THR A 69 -12.73 13.75 7.21
C THR A 69 -14.20 13.48 7.54
N GLU A 70 -14.92 12.73 6.69
CA GLU A 70 -16.31 12.32 6.96
C GLU A 70 -16.44 11.47 8.23
N LEU A 71 -15.43 10.64 8.50
CA LEU A 71 -15.39 9.76 9.66
C LEU A 71 -14.83 10.43 10.94
N ASP A 72 -14.40 11.69 10.87
CA ASP A 72 -13.68 12.41 11.93
C ASP A 72 -12.45 11.64 12.46
N ARG A 73 -11.68 11.07 11.53
CA ARG A 73 -10.54 10.19 11.81
C ARG A 73 -9.34 10.58 10.96
N PRO A 74 -8.60 11.65 11.32
CA PRO A 74 -7.50 12.14 10.51
C PRO A 74 -6.39 11.09 10.35
N LEU A 75 -5.66 11.18 9.24
CA LEU A 75 -4.46 10.36 9.03
C LEU A 75 -3.25 11.00 9.72
N ASP A 76 -2.63 10.27 10.64
CA ASP A 76 -1.49 10.77 11.44
C ASP A 76 -0.18 10.81 10.66
N ALA A 77 0.10 9.75 9.90
CA ALA A 77 1.36 9.61 9.18
C ALA A 77 1.25 8.71 7.95
N VAL A 78 2.15 8.93 7.00
CA VAL A 78 2.42 8.06 5.86
C VAL A 78 3.88 7.66 5.89
N LEU A 79 4.13 6.37 6.11
CA LEU A 79 5.46 5.79 6.16
C LEU A 79 5.93 5.44 4.74
N TYR A 80 7.02 6.05 4.30
CA TYR A 80 7.66 5.70 3.04
C TYR A 80 9.01 5.02 3.27
N LEU A 81 9.05 3.72 2.99
CA LEU A 81 10.26 2.91 3.03
C LEU A 81 11.10 3.20 1.78
N GLN A 82 12.15 3.99 1.94
CA GLN A 82 13.05 4.36 0.86
C GLN A 82 14.01 3.23 0.55
N VAL A 83 13.94 2.74 -0.68
CA VAL A 83 14.82 1.71 -1.22
C VAL A 83 15.17 2.12 -2.65
N ASP A 84 16.44 1.98 -3.03
CA ASP A 84 16.86 2.23 -4.40
C ASP A 84 16.42 1.10 -5.34
N ARG A 85 16.34 1.40 -6.64
CA ARG A 85 15.85 0.47 -7.65
C ARG A 85 16.64 -0.84 -7.70
N GLN A 86 17.96 -0.80 -7.52
CA GLN A 86 18.78 -2.00 -7.60
C GLN A 86 18.48 -2.93 -6.44
N SER A 87 18.46 -2.39 -5.21
CA SER A 87 18.07 -3.14 -4.02
C SER A 87 16.66 -3.75 -4.13
N LEU A 88 15.71 -3.07 -4.79
CA LEU A 88 14.36 -3.61 -5.04
C LEU A 88 14.39 -4.80 -6.00
N LEU A 89 15.13 -4.68 -7.11
CA LEU A 89 15.26 -5.76 -8.09
C LEU A 89 15.90 -7.01 -7.47
N ASP A 90 16.98 -6.83 -6.71
CA ASP A 90 17.69 -7.94 -6.06
C ASP A 90 16.78 -8.68 -5.06
N ARG A 91 16.02 -7.94 -4.25
CA ARG A 91 15.08 -8.53 -3.27
C ARG A 91 13.89 -9.23 -3.94
N LEU A 92 13.34 -8.66 -5.00
CA LEU A 92 12.22 -9.26 -5.73
C LEU A 92 12.67 -10.49 -6.54
N GLY A 93 13.89 -10.46 -7.09
CA GLY A 93 14.50 -11.62 -7.74
C GLY A 93 14.66 -12.80 -6.78
N HIS A 94 15.24 -12.58 -5.61
CA HIS A 94 15.37 -13.64 -4.58
C HIS A 94 14.01 -14.17 -4.10
N ARG A 95 12.99 -13.31 -4.02
CA ARG A 95 11.65 -13.75 -3.61
C ARG A 95 10.99 -14.67 -4.65
N ALA A 96 11.19 -14.40 -5.93
CA ALA A 96 10.68 -15.25 -7.02
C ALA A 96 11.19 -16.70 -6.92
N GLU A 97 12.44 -16.86 -6.48
CA GLU A 97 13.09 -18.15 -6.29
C GLU A 97 12.52 -18.95 -5.11
N ILE A 98 12.05 -18.26 -4.06
CA ILE A 98 11.60 -18.86 -2.80
C ILE A 98 10.08 -19.10 -2.78
N ASP A 99 9.28 -18.11 -3.17
CA ASP A 99 7.83 -18.11 -2.93
C ASP A 99 7.01 -18.71 -4.10
N GLN A 100 7.64 -19.04 -5.24
CA GLN A 100 7.02 -19.58 -6.48
C GLN A 100 5.67 -18.93 -6.87
N ARG A 101 5.55 -17.60 -6.70
CA ARG A 101 4.31 -16.90 -7.06
C ARG A 101 4.27 -16.59 -8.55
N SER A 102 3.10 -16.75 -9.15
CA SER A 102 2.90 -16.55 -10.59
C SER A 102 3.17 -15.12 -11.09
N ASP A 103 3.16 -14.14 -10.18
CA ASP A 103 3.38 -12.71 -10.40
C ASP A 103 4.84 -12.24 -10.20
N ASP A 104 5.78 -13.14 -9.86
CA ASP A 104 7.19 -12.78 -9.61
C ASP A 104 8.13 -13.12 -10.79
N ARG A 105 7.61 -13.20 -12.03
CA ARG A 105 8.45 -13.27 -13.24
C ARG A 105 9.23 -11.97 -13.43
N PRO A 106 10.47 -12.01 -13.96
CA PRO A 106 11.30 -10.81 -14.14
C PRO A 106 10.59 -9.67 -14.87
N GLU A 107 9.78 -9.99 -15.89
CA GLU A 107 9.03 -9.00 -16.66
C GLU A 107 7.91 -8.34 -15.85
N VAL A 108 7.28 -9.12 -14.96
CA VAL A 108 6.21 -8.62 -14.07
C VAL A 108 6.81 -7.76 -12.96
N ILE A 109 7.99 -8.13 -12.43
CA ILE A 109 8.73 -7.33 -11.45
C ILE A 109 9.08 -5.95 -12.04
N ALA A 110 9.66 -5.92 -13.24
CA ALA A 110 9.98 -4.67 -13.92
C ALA A 110 8.72 -3.81 -14.14
N HIS A 111 7.65 -4.42 -14.63
CA HIS A 111 6.38 -3.72 -14.82
C HIS A 111 5.81 -3.15 -13.52
N ARG A 112 5.90 -3.89 -12.40
CA ARG A 112 5.44 -3.41 -11.08
C ARG A 112 6.24 -2.21 -10.58
N ILE A 113 7.55 -2.18 -10.82
CA ILE A 113 8.39 -1.02 -10.50
C ILE A 113 7.96 0.18 -11.34
N ASP A 114 7.72 0.00 -12.64
CA ASP A 114 7.27 1.08 -13.53
C ASP A 114 5.88 1.61 -13.12
N VAL A 115 4.94 0.72 -12.76
CA VAL A 115 3.63 1.13 -12.23
C VAL A 115 3.78 1.94 -10.94
N PHE A 116 4.65 1.51 -10.03
CA PHE A 116 4.93 2.26 -8.81
C PHE A 116 5.48 3.66 -9.11
N LEU A 117 6.48 3.77 -9.98
CA LEU A 117 7.10 5.05 -10.32
C LEU A 117 6.10 6.02 -10.98
N ASN A 118 5.22 5.50 -11.83
CA ASN A 118 4.27 6.34 -12.57
C ASN A 118 3.02 6.70 -11.77
N GLN A 119 2.53 5.81 -10.89
CA GLN A 119 1.23 5.98 -10.24
C GLN A 119 1.35 6.28 -8.74
N THR A 120 2.31 5.63 -8.06
CA THR A 120 2.45 5.69 -6.59
C THR A 120 3.46 6.74 -6.15
N ALA A 121 4.58 6.91 -6.85
CA ALA A 121 5.61 7.89 -6.47
C ALA A 121 5.10 9.34 -6.32
N PRO A 122 4.12 9.83 -7.11
CA PRO A 122 3.51 11.14 -6.89
C PRO A 122 2.87 11.32 -5.50
N LEU A 123 2.51 10.23 -4.80
CA LEU A 123 1.99 10.30 -3.43
C LEU A 123 3.03 10.81 -2.43
N ILE A 124 4.32 10.64 -2.73
CA ILE A 124 5.40 11.13 -1.89
C ILE A 124 5.29 12.65 -1.75
N ASP A 125 5.16 13.36 -2.88
CA ASP A 125 5.03 14.81 -2.86
C ASP A 125 3.69 15.26 -2.29
N TYR A 126 2.61 14.55 -2.62
CA TYR A 126 1.28 14.81 -2.07
C TYR A 126 1.27 14.81 -0.52
N TYR A 127 1.78 13.75 0.10
CA TYR A 127 1.79 13.65 1.57
C TYR A 127 2.91 14.44 2.24
N ARG A 128 3.98 14.77 1.50
CA ARG A 128 5.02 15.71 1.98
C ARG A 128 4.44 17.11 2.15
N GLN A 129 3.64 17.58 1.20
CA GLN A 129 2.99 18.90 1.27
C GLN A 129 1.99 19.00 2.43
N GLN A 130 1.43 17.86 2.87
CA GLN A 130 0.55 17.79 4.04
C GLN A 130 1.30 17.61 5.37
N SER A 131 2.63 17.56 5.38
CA SER A 131 3.45 17.26 6.57
C SER A 131 3.16 15.90 7.22
N LYS A 132 2.54 14.96 6.48
CA LYS A 132 2.21 13.61 6.94
C LYS A 132 3.26 12.58 6.55
N LEU A 133 4.05 12.84 5.51
CA LEU A 133 5.08 11.91 5.05
C LEU A 133 6.19 11.76 6.11
N ARG A 134 6.60 10.51 6.34
CA ARG A 134 7.79 10.16 7.12
C ARG A 134 8.65 9.19 6.33
N LEU A 135 9.95 9.44 6.30
CA LEU A 135 10.91 8.64 5.55
C LEU A 135 11.59 7.64 6.46
N ILE A 136 11.72 6.40 6.00
CA ILE A 136 12.45 5.33 6.69
C ILE A 136 13.40 4.69 5.68
N ASP A 137 14.66 4.48 6.05
CA ASP A 137 15.62 3.76 5.20
C ASP A 137 15.26 2.27 5.17
N GLY A 138 14.68 1.81 4.07
CA GLY A 138 14.24 0.43 3.88
C GLY A 138 15.36 -0.54 3.47
N ARG A 139 16.61 -0.07 3.39
CA ARG A 139 17.79 -0.88 3.06
C ARG A 139 18.45 -1.49 4.30
N GLN A 140 18.06 -1.06 5.49
CA GLN A 140 18.56 -1.60 6.74
C GLN A 140 18.03 -3.02 7.00
N PRO A 141 18.67 -3.80 7.90
CA PRO A 141 18.11 -5.06 8.38
C PRO A 141 16.69 -4.90 8.92
N ALA A 142 15.87 -5.94 8.81
CA ALA A 142 14.44 -5.88 9.14
C ALA A 142 14.19 -5.40 10.59
N GLU A 143 15.05 -5.81 11.53
CA GLU A 143 14.99 -5.43 12.93
C GLU A 143 15.21 -3.93 13.13
N GLN A 144 16.12 -3.33 12.34
CA GLN A 144 16.40 -1.90 12.41
C GLN A 144 15.28 -1.08 11.76
N VAL A 145 14.73 -1.56 10.65
CA VAL A 145 13.55 -0.94 10.02
C VAL A 145 12.36 -0.99 10.98
N ALA A 146 12.12 -2.14 11.64
CA ALA A 146 11.05 -2.28 12.62
C ALA A 146 11.22 -1.32 13.80
N ALA A 147 12.43 -1.24 14.37
CA ALA A 147 12.73 -0.31 15.46
C ALA A 147 12.51 1.17 15.05
N ALA A 148 12.86 1.53 13.81
CA ALA A 148 12.60 2.87 13.29
C ALA A 148 11.11 3.17 13.12
N ILE A 149 10.32 2.19 12.66
CA ILE A 149 8.85 2.30 12.59
C ILE A 149 8.27 2.46 14.00
N ASP A 150 8.67 1.63 14.96
CA ASP A 150 8.18 1.69 16.34
C ASP A 150 8.47 3.04 17.00
N ALA A 151 9.69 3.54 16.86
CA ALA A 151 10.06 4.85 17.40
C ALA A 151 9.23 5.99 16.80
N LEU A 152 8.94 5.91 15.50
CA LEU A 152 8.13 6.91 14.81
C LEU A 152 6.68 6.81 15.24
N VAL A 153 6.08 5.63 15.22
CA VAL A 153 4.68 5.42 15.60
C VAL A 153 4.46 5.80 17.07
N GLY A 154 5.40 5.46 17.95
CA GLY A 154 5.36 5.87 19.36
C GLY A 154 5.50 7.38 19.61
N SER A 155 5.88 8.16 18.59
CA SER A 155 5.96 9.63 18.65
C SER A 155 4.74 10.33 18.04
N LEU A 156 3.82 9.59 17.42
CA LEU A 156 2.58 10.13 16.88
C LEU A 156 1.61 10.51 18.01
N PRO A 157 0.77 11.54 17.79
CA PRO A 157 -0.17 12.06 18.79
C PRO A 157 -1.23 11.06 19.23
#